data_AF-A0A354URL7-F1
#
_entry.id   AF-A0A354URL7-F1
#
_cell.length_a   1.000
_cell.length_b   1.000
_cell.length_c   1.000
_cell.angle_alpha   90.00
_cell.angle_beta   90.00
_cell.angle_gamma   90.00
#
_symmetry.space_group_name_H-M   'P 1'
#
loop_
_entity.id
_entity.type
_entity.pdbx_description
1 polymer ?
#
loop_
_entity_poly.entity_id
_entity_poly.type
_entity_poly.pdbx_seq_one_letter_code
_entity_poly.pdbx_strand_id
1 'polypeptide(L)'
;MAITPYLAMTAGERNAAQAFPTRAGWLSCHFSASGTGLSNLPVAMPSGSLLILDDSTPMDGHDPEQIAGQLEDCAKRLSCAGILLDFQQPGMENVQDLVARLEKEISVPLIVSAAYAKNAGCAVFLPPVPADVPLSEYLSSWRGREIWLEAALDGLEITLTESGAARRLLPRWEQPEAEGFRDEHLHCHYRCELREDAAVFTLWRSPEDLEGLLAEAEGLGVAAAVGLYQELFPAFG
;
A
#
# COMPACT_ATOMS: atom_id res chain seq x y z
N MET A 1 -13.84 -14.74 1.44
CA MET A 1 -12.84 -15.09 2.46
C MET A 1 -11.87 -13.93 2.45
N ALA A 2 -11.69 -13.20 3.55
CA ALA A 2 -10.93 -11.94 3.50
C ALA A 2 -9.58 -12.10 2.76
N ILE A 3 -9.24 -11.12 1.92
CA ILE A 3 -7.97 -11.09 1.19
C ILE A 3 -6.83 -11.18 2.19
N THR A 4 -5.99 -12.22 2.09
CA THR A 4 -4.73 -12.26 2.85
C THR A 4 -3.76 -11.25 2.23
N PRO A 5 -3.30 -10.23 2.98
CA PRO A 5 -2.42 -9.20 2.44
C PRO A 5 -1.00 -9.74 2.23
N TYR A 6 -0.28 -9.17 1.26
CA TYR A 6 1.18 -9.21 1.25
C TYR A 6 1.72 -8.35 2.38
N LEU A 7 2.61 -8.91 3.19
CA LEU A 7 3.26 -8.19 4.28
C LEU A 7 4.61 -7.67 3.80
N ALA A 8 4.68 -6.37 3.55
CA ALA A 8 5.84 -5.64 3.08
C ALA A 8 6.90 -5.54 4.20
N MET A 9 8.08 -6.08 3.94
CA MET A 9 9.19 -6.17 4.88
C MET A 9 10.40 -5.41 4.35
N THR A 10 11.03 -4.64 5.22
CA THR A 10 12.39 -4.14 5.01
C THR A 10 13.42 -5.25 5.15
N ALA A 11 14.63 -5.03 4.64
CA ALA A 11 15.75 -5.93 4.82
C ALA A 11 16.08 -6.18 6.30
N GLY A 12 15.95 -5.15 7.14
CA GLY A 12 16.14 -5.25 8.59
C GLY A 12 15.12 -6.17 9.26
N GLU A 13 13.83 -5.95 8.98
CA GLU A 13 12.75 -6.80 9.50
C GLU A 13 12.90 -8.24 9.02
N ARG A 14 13.25 -8.43 7.74
CA ARG A 14 13.52 -9.78 7.24
C ARG A 14 14.63 -10.46 8.02
N ASN A 15 15.75 -9.79 8.25
CA ASN A 15 16.88 -10.39 8.97
C ASN A 15 16.53 -10.70 10.44
N ALA A 16 15.62 -9.94 11.05
CA ALA A 16 15.13 -10.17 12.41
C ALA A 16 14.03 -11.24 12.49
N ALA A 17 13.27 -11.47 11.41
CA ALA A 17 12.14 -12.39 11.41
C ALA A 17 12.58 -13.87 11.47
N GLN A 18 11.93 -14.62 12.36
CA GLN A 18 12.18 -16.06 12.53
C GLN A 18 11.61 -16.89 11.36
N ALA A 19 10.52 -16.41 10.76
CA ALA A 19 9.87 -17.03 9.60
C ALA A 19 9.36 -15.94 8.65
N PHE A 20 9.12 -16.30 7.40
CA PHE A 20 8.44 -15.43 6.46
C PHE A 20 6.93 -15.50 6.67
N PRO A 21 6.20 -14.38 6.46
CA PRO A 21 4.75 -14.42 6.36
C PRO A 21 4.34 -15.23 5.12
N THR A 22 3.11 -15.76 5.15
CA THR A 22 2.56 -16.57 4.05
C THR A 22 2.63 -15.85 2.71
N ARG A 23 2.37 -14.54 2.70
CA ARG A 23 2.55 -13.66 1.54
C ARG A 23 3.56 -12.57 1.91
N ALA A 24 4.80 -12.73 1.49
CA ALA A 24 5.86 -11.76 1.78
C ALA A 24 5.99 -10.71 0.68
N GLY A 25 6.26 -9.47 1.06
CA GLY A 25 6.67 -8.38 0.18
C GLY A 25 8.06 -7.89 0.54
N TRP A 26 8.90 -7.58 -0.46
CA TRP A 26 10.23 -7.01 -0.24
C TRP A 26 10.21 -5.50 -0.47
N LEU A 27 10.15 -4.73 0.62
CA LEU A 27 10.13 -3.26 0.66
C LEU A 27 11.53 -2.73 1.02
N SER A 28 12.49 -2.97 0.15
CA SER A 28 13.85 -2.40 0.30
C SER A 28 14.55 -2.17 -1.03
N CYS A 29 13.90 -2.49 -2.15
CA CYS A 29 14.46 -2.23 -3.47
C CYS A 29 14.22 -0.76 -3.84
N HIS A 30 15.29 -0.05 -4.22
CA HIS A 30 15.25 1.35 -4.61
C HIS A 30 16.29 1.67 -5.68
N PHE A 31 16.21 2.85 -6.28
CA PHE A 31 17.22 3.36 -7.21
C PHE A 31 18.58 3.55 -6.53
N SER A 32 19.67 3.24 -7.22
CA SER A 32 21.01 3.27 -6.64
C SER A 32 21.51 4.71 -6.44
N ALA A 33 21.85 5.08 -5.21
CA ALA A 33 22.41 6.41 -4.91
C ALA A 33 23.79 6.69 -5.56
N SER A 34 24.50 5.66 -6.01
CA SER A 34 25.86 5.78 -6.57
C SER A 34 26.03 5.11 -7.93
N GLY A 35 24.95 4.66 -8.56
CA GLY A 35 24.97 3.89 -9.81
C GLY A 35 23.79 4.23 -10.72
N THR A 36 23.62 3.47 -11.80
CA THR A 36 22.58 3.70 -12.83
C THR A 36 21.43 2.69 -12.77
N GLY A 37 21.43 1.79 -11.77
CA GLY A 37 20.46 0.70 -11.64
C GLY A 37 19.83 0.64 -10.25
N LEU A 38 19.36 -0.54 -9.85
CA LEU A 38 18.72 -0.79 -8.56
C LEU A 38 19.73 -1.21 -7.49
N SER A 39 19.39 -0.85 -6.25
CA SER A 39 20.05 -1.27 -5.03
C SER A 39 19.12 -2.17 -4.21
N ASN A 40 19.72 -3.02 -3.37
CA ASN A 40 19.01 -3.85 -2.39
C ASN A 40 17.95 -4.81 -2.97
N LEU A 41 18.18 -5.33 -4.18
CA LEU A 41 17.41 -6.46 -4.69
C LEU A 41 17.60 -7.69 -3.76
N PRO A 42 16.53 -8.45 -3.48
CA PRO A 42 16.61 -9.57 -2.55
C PRO A 42 17.40 -10.74 -3.14
N VAL A 43 18.23 -11.37 -2.30
CA VAL A 43 18.95 -12.60 -2.68
C VAL A 43 18.00 -13.80 -2.68
N ALA A 44 17.10 -13.90 -1.69
CA ALA A 44 16.14 -15.00 -1.55
C ALA A 44 14.83 -14.51 -0.93
N MET A 45 13.72 -14.99 -1.47
CA MET A 45 12.35 -14.79 -0.97
C MET A 45 11.55 -16.08 -1.20
N PRO A 46 10.48 -16.34 -0.43
CA PRO A 46 9.53 -17.40 -0.75
C PRO A 46 8.95 -17.21 -2.16
N SER A 47 8.68 -18.31 -2.86
CA SER A 47 7.96 -18.24 -4.14
C SER A 47 6.59 -17.61 -3.95
N GLY A 48 6.16 -16.80 -4.92
CA GLY A 48 4.92 -16.04 -4.84
C GLY A 48 5.03 -14.74 -4.04
N SER A 49 6.23 -14.33 -3.60
CA SER A 49 6.44 -13.04 -2.94
C SER A 49 6.25 -11.86 -3.90
N LEU A 50 5.99 -10.68 -3.34
CA LEU A 50 5.90 -9.41 -4.07
C LEU A 50 7.24 -8.68 -4.00
N LEU A 51 7.75 -8.21 -5.14
CA LEU A 51 8.89 -7.28 -5.16
C LEU A 51 8.36 -5.86 -5.15
N ILE A 52 8.81 -5.01 -4.23
CA ILE A 52 8.36 -3.62 -4.12
C ILE A 52 9.53 -2.69 -4.40
N LEU A 53 9.39 -1.86 -5.43
CA LEU A 53 10.34 -0.82 -5.79
C LEU A 53 9.80 0.53 -5.30
N ASP A 54 10.53 1.16 -4.39
CA ASP A 54 10.24 2.50 -3.89
C ASP A 54 11.12 3.57 -4.56
N ASP A 55 10.70 4.83 -4.43
CA ASP A 55 11.43 6.01 -4.91
C ASP A 55 12.07 6.80 -3.75
N SER A 56 12.44 6.13 -2.65
CA SER A 56 13.15 6.78 -1.53
C SER A 56 14.49 7.39 -1.97
N THR A 57 15.10 6.83 -3.01
CA THR A 57 16.20 7.44 -3.77
C THR A 57 15.66 7.93 -5.11
N PRO A 58 15.91 9.19 -5.53
CA PRO A 58 15.44 9.70 -6.81
C PRO A 58 15.90 8.86 -8.00
N MET A 59 15.05 8.73 -9.01
CA MET A 59 15.33 8.00 -10.25
C MET A 59 16.37 8.71 -11.15
N ASP A 60 16.67 10.00 -10.93
CA ASP A 60 17.46 10.82 -11.85
C ASP A 60 18.76 10.14 -12.33
N GLY A 61 18.95 10.11 -13.65
CA GLY A 61 20.14 9.53 -14.29
C GLY A 61 20.18 8.00 -14.39
N HIS A 62 19.14 7.30 -13.94
CA HIS A 62 19.01 5.85 -14.09
C HIS A 62 18.53 5.47 -15.49
N ASP A 63 19.00 4.34 -16.00
CA ASP A 63 18.61 3.82 -17.31
C ASP A 63 17.37 2.91 -17.18
N PRO A 64 16.20 3.28 -17.74
CA PRO A 64 14.98 2.48 -17.65
C PRO A 64 15.12 1.04 -18.19
N GLU A 65 15.97 0.82 -19.20
CA GLU A 65 16.21 -0.53 -19.75
C GLU A 65 16.98 -1.39 -18.74
N GLN A 66 18.01 -0.81 -18.12
CA GLN A 66 18.74 -1.46 -17.04
C GLN A 66 17.84 -1.79 -15.85
N ILE A 67 16.96 -0.86 -15.44
CA ILE A 67 15.99 -1.07 -14.35
C ILE A 67 15.02 -2.21 -14.69
N ALA A 68 14.46 -2.20 -15.89
CA ALA A 68 13.54 -3.24 -16.36
C ALA A 68 14.18 -4.63 -16.33
N GLY A 69 15.40 -4.75 -16.89
CA GLY A 69 16.14 -6.01 -16.90
C GLY A 69 16.43 -6.53 -15.49
N GLN A 70 16.86 -5.65 -14.58
CA GLN A 70 17.15 -6.03 -13.18
C GLN A 70 15.91 -6.49 -12.42
N LEU A 71 14.77 -5.83 -12.61
CA LEU A 71 13.50 -6.23 -12.01
C LEU A 71 13.01 -7.56 -12.56
N GLU A 72 13.01 -7.73 -13.87
CA GLU A 72 12.55 -8.94 -14.56
C GLU A 72 13.40 -10.16 -14.18
N ASP A 73 14.72 -10.01 -14.19
CA ASP A 73 15.65 -11.08 -13.80
C ASP A 73 15.44 -11.47 -12.33
N CYS A 74 15.25 -10.49 -11.44
CA CYS A 74 14.99 -10.74 -10.03
C CYS A 74 13.65 -11.47 -9.83
N ALA A 75 12.58 -10.97 -10.44
CA ALA A 75 11.24 -11.52 -10.33
C ALA A 75 11.17 -12.97 -10.84
N LYS A 76 11.78 -13.26 -12.00
CA LYS A 76 11.86 -14.63 -12.54
C LYS A 76 12.67 -15.56 -11.64
N ARG A 77 13.86 -15.12 -11.22
CA ARG A 77 14.76 -15.91 -10.37
C ARG A 77 14.11 -16.30 -9.04
N LEU A 78 13.31 -15.41 -8.46
CA LEU A 78 12.62 -15.63 -7.19
C LEU A 78 11.20 -16.18 -7.34
N SER A 79 10.71 -16.32 -8.58
CA SER A 79 9.32 -16.69 -8.87
C SER A 79 8.33 -15.78 -8.13
N CYS A 80 8.52 -14.47 -8.25
CA CYS A 80 7.65 -13.46 -7.63
C CYS A 80 6.25 -13.49 -8.25
N ALA A 81 5.24 -13.17 -7.44
CA ALA A 81 3.86 -13.03 -7.89
C ALA A 81 3.61 -11.71 -8.66
N GLY A 82 4.48 -10.73 -8.50
CA GLY A 82 4.40 -9.44 -9.19
C GLY A 82 5.46 -8.46 -8.72
N ILE A 83 5.41 -7.27 -9.32
CA ILE A 83 6.22 -6.10 -8.96
C ILE A 83 5.29 -4.93 -8.67
N LEU A 84 5.42 -4.34 -7.49
CA LEU A 84 4.74 -3.11 -7.10
C LEU A 84 5.71 -1.93 -7.19
N LEU A 85 5.30 -0.88 -7.91
CA LEU A 85 5.97 0.42 -7.89
C LEU A 85 5.29 1.30 -6.83
N ASP A 86 5.89 1.35 -5.64
CA ASP A 86 5.40 2.14 -4.51
C ASP A 86 6.10 3.51 -4.50
N PHE A 87 5.70 4.36 -5.45
CA PHE A 87 6.28 5.69 -5.62
C PHE A 87 5.46 6.75 -4.89
N GLN A 88 6.16 7.62 -4.16
CA GLN A 88 5.58 8.68 -3.34
C GLN A 88 5.96 10.09 -3.81
N GLN A 89 6.81 10.24 -4.85
CA GLN A 89 7.26 11.54 -5.35
C GLN A 89 6.50 11.98 -6.63
N PRO A 90 5.38 12.73 -6.52
CA PRO A 90 4.58 13.12 -7.68
C PRO A 90 5.32 14.09 -8.60
N GLY A 91 4.97 14.09 -9.88
CA GLY A 91 5.44 15.10 -10.85
C GLY A 91 6.73 14.76 -11.60
N MET A 92 7.25 13.54 -11.43
CA MET A 92 8.44 13.03 -12.11
C MET A 92 8.07 12.51 -13.52
N GLU A 93 8.37 13.28 -14.58
CA GLU A 93 8.04 12.91 -15.98
C GLU A 93 8.67 11.57 -16.40
N ASN A 94 9.89 11.28 -15.91
CA ASN A 94 10.63 10.04 -16.16
C ASN A 94 9.96 8.78 -15.58
N VAL A 95 9.09 8.91 -14.58
CA VAL A 95 8.38 7.77 -13.98
C VAL A 95 7.34 7.20 -14.95
N GLN A 96 6.66 8.04 -15.73
CA GLN A 96 5.69 7.56 -16.72
C GLN A 96 6.35 6.77 -17.84
N ASP A 97 7.52 7.23 -18.30
CA ASP A 97 8.32 6.51 -19.29
C ASP A 97 8.81 5.17 -18.75
N LEU A 98 9.22 5.12 -17.47
CA LEU A 98 9.56 3.88 -16.79
C LEU A 98 8.35 2.94 -16.73
N VAL A 99 7.18 3.40 -16.28
CA VAL A 99 5.97 2.56 -16.23
C VAL A 99 5.64 1.97 -17.60
N ALA A 100 5.60 2.79 -18.65
CA ALA A 100 5.30 2.34 -20.01
C ALA A 100 6.35 1.37 -20.58
N ARG A 101 7.60 1.47 -20.12
CA ARG A 101 8.68 0.53 -20.44
C ARG A 101 8.47 -0.80 -19.72
N LEU A 102 8.27 -0.75 -18.41
CA LEU A 102 8.06 -1.91 -17.55
C LEU A 102 6.86 -2.75 -17.99
N GLU A 103 5.75 -2.13 -18.39
CA GLU A 103 4.58 -2.84 -18.94
C GLU A 103 4.88 -3.68 -20.18
N LYS A 104 5.93 -3.33 -20.95
CA LYS A 104 6.31 -4.06 -22.18
C LYS A 104 7.33 -5.15 -21.91
N GLU A 105 8.16 -4.99 -20.89
CA GLU A 105 9.37 -5.79 -20.68
C GLU A 105 9.27 -6.75 -19.50
N ILE A 106 8.43 -6.45 -18.51
CA ILE A 106 8.18 -7.33 -17.38
C ILE A 106 7.13 -8.39 -17.75
N SER A 107 7.40 -9.65 -17.42
CA SER A 107 6.48 -10.77 -17.67
C SER A 107 5.58 -11.12 -16.50
N VAL A 108 5.93 -10.71 -15.28
CA VAL A 108 5.08 -10.84 -14.09
C VAL A 108 4.07 -9.68 -13.98
N PRO A 109 2.98 -9.82 -13.22
CA PRO A 109 2.08 -8.70 -12.95
C PRO A 109 2.82 -7.46 -12.46
N LEU A 110 2.56 -6.32 -13.10
CA LEU A 110 3.03 -5.01 -12.68
C LEU A 110 1.87 -4.28 -11.98
N ILE A 111 2.15 -3.65 -10.85
CA ILE A 111 1.20 -2.87 -10.07
C ILE A 111 1.81 -1.49 -9.84
N VAL A 112 1.02 -0.44 -10.02
CA VAL A 112 1.51 0.95 -9.97
C VAL A 112 0.62 1.78 -9.05
N SER A 113 1.24 2.58 -8.19
CA SER A 113 0.51 3.53 -7.32
C SER A 113 -0.44 4.43 -8.12
N ALA A 114 -1.60 4.71 -7.54
CA ALA A 114 -2.70 5.47 -8.14
C ALA A 114 -2.29 6.76 -8.86
N ALA A 115 -1.31 7.49 -8.29
CA ALA A 115 -0.80 8.73 -8.85
C ALA A 115 -0.18 8.57 -10.26
N TYR A 116 0.29 7.37 -10.61
CA TYR A 116 0.96 7.09 -11.87
C TYR A 116 0.17 6.13 -12.77
N ALA A 117 -0.91 5.52 -12.28
CA ALA A 117 -1.67 4.49 -12.99
C ALA A 117 -2.66 5.01 -14.05
N LYS A 118 -2.83 6.34 -14.18
CA LYS A 118 -3.85 6.96 -15.04
C LYS A 118 -3.73 6.55 -16.52
N ASN A 119 -2.50 6.45 -17.02
CA ASN A 119 -2.22 6.09 -18.41
C ASN A 119 -1.67 4.67 -18.57
N ALA A 120 -1.55 3.92 -17.46
CA ALA A 120 -1.04 2.57 -17.44
C ALA A 120 -2.18 1.56 -17.68
N GLY A 121 -1.90 0.48 -18.40
CA GLY A 121 -2.83 -0.65 -18.60
C GLY A 121 -2.79 -1.68 -17.47
N CYS A 122 -1.77 -1.64 -16.61
CA CYS A 122 -1.55 -2.56 -15.50
C CYS A 122 -2.46 -2.29 -14.28
N ALA A 123 -2.32 -3.12 -13.24
CA ALA A 123 -3.09 -3.02 -12.00
C ALA A 123 -2.74 -1.73 -11.25
N VAL A 124 -3.73 -1.16 -10.55
CA VAL A 124 -3.54 0.04 -9.73
C VAL A 124 -3.42 -0.31 -8.27
N PHE A 125 -2.44 0.27 -7.58
CA PHE A 125 -2.33 0.24 -6.12
C PHE A 125 -2.92 1.50 -5.52
N LEU A 126 -3.96 1.34 -4.72
CA LEU A 126 -4.66 2.44 -4.05
C LEU A 126 -4.16 2.62 -2.62
N PRO A 127 -4.03 3.88 -2.14
CA PRO A 127 -3.68 4.14 -0.74
C PRO A 127 -4.77 3.62 0.22
N PRO A 128 -4.55 3.68 1.54
CA PRO A 128 -5.52 3.17 2.51
C PRO A 128 -6.86 3.87 2.35
N VAL A 129 -7.94 3.10 2.47
CA VAL A 129 -9.30 3.63 2.41
C VAL A 129 -9.50 4.60 3.57
N PRO A 130 -9.86 5.87 3.36
CA PRO A 130 -10.15 6.78 4.46
C PRO A 130 -11.21 6.22 5.39
N ALA A 131 -11.08 6.44 6.70
CA ALA A 131 -12.01 5.89 7.68
C ALA A 131 -13.41 6.54 7.62
N ASP A 132 -13.56 7.68 6.95
CA ASP A 132 -14.82 8.42 6.76
C ASP A 132 -15.48 8.20 5.40
N VAL A 133 -14.98 7.27 4.57
CA VAL A 133 -15.47 7.04 3.20
C VAL A 133 -15.89 5.58 3.01
N PRO A 134 -17.12 5.31 2.52
CA PRO A 134 -17.52 3.96 2.15
C PRO A 134 -16.62 3.35 1.08
N LEU A 135 -16.26 2.07 1.24
CA LEU A 135 -15.35 1.39 0.31
C LEU A 135 -15.85 1.43 -1.14
N SER A 136 -17.14 1.18 -1.36
CA SER A 136 -17.74 1.21 -2.70
C SER A 136 -17.66 2.59 -3.38
N GLU A 137 -17.71 3.68 -2.61
CA GLU A 137 -17.51 5.04 -3.10
C GLU A 137 -16.05 5.29 -3.42
N TYR A 138 -15.14 4.88 -2.51
CA TYR A 138 -13.70 5.02 -2.69
C TYR A 138 -13.20 4.33 -3.97
N LEU A 139 -13.68 3.11 -4.25
CA LEU A 139 -13.29 2.34 -5.43
C LEU A 139 -13.98 2.79 -6.73
N SER A 140 -14.98 3.67 -6.67
CA SER A 140 -15.85 3.98 -7.81
C SER A 140 -15.11 4.57 -9.03
N SER A 141 -14.04 5.34 -8.79
CA SER A 141 -13.22 5.97 -9.83
C SER A 141 -12.33 4.99 -10.59
N TRP A 142 -12.13 3.78 -10.05
CA TRP A 142 -11.24 2.75 -10.59
C TRP A 142 -11.98 1.54 -11.17
N ARG A 143 -13.31 1.62 -11.32
CA ARG A 143 -14.13 0.53 -11.87
C ARG A 143 -13.58 0.02 -13.20
N GLY A 144 -13.49 -1.31 -13.31
CA GLY A 144 -12.99 -2.00 -14.50
C GLY A 144 -11.47 -2.10 -14.59
N ARG A 145 -10.73 -1.54 -13.63
CA ARG A 145 -9.30 -1.80 -13.45
C ARG A 145 -9.12 -2.97 -12.48
N GLU A 146 -8.01 -3.68 -12.62
CA GLU A 146 -7.54 -4.55 -11.54
C GLU A 146 -7.00 -3.67 -10.40
N ILE A 147 -7.54 -3.84 -9.20
CA ILE A 147 -7.26 -3.00 -8.04
C ILE A 147 -6.52 -3.82 -6.99
N TRP A 148 -5.44 -3.26 -6.48
CA TRP A 148 -4.73 -3.68 -5.28
C TRP A 148 -4.87 -2.58 -4.23
N LEU A 149 -5.03 -2.96 -2.96
CA LEU A 149 -5.32 -2.01 -1.88
C LEU A 149 -4.21 -1.99 -0.84
N GLU A 150 -3.80 -0.81 -0.40
CA GLU A 150 -2.99 -0.68 0.80
C GLU A 150 -3.82 -0.97 2.05
N ALA A 151 -3.36 -1.95 2.83
CA ALA A 151 -3.95 -2.32 4.11
C ALA A 151 -3.15 -1.64 5.23
N ALA A 152 -3.81 -0.75 5.96
CA ALA A 152 -3.26 -0.04 7.11
C ALA A 152 -4.33 0.10 8.20
N LEU A 153 -3.90 0.23 9.45
CA LEU A 153 -4.81 0.47 10.58
C LEU A 153 -4.94 1.96 10.90
N ASP A 154 -4.39 2.84 10.07
CA ASP A 154 -4.46 4.29 10.28
C ASP A 154 -5.89 4.80 10.48
N GLY A 155 -5.99 5.80 11.36
CA GLY A 155 -7.22 6.46 11.71
C GLY A 155 -7.32 7.83 11.09
N LEU A 156 -8.40 8.52 11.45
CA LEU A 156 -8.70 9.86 10.98
C LEU A 156 -9.27 10.69 12.12
N GLU A 157 -8.75 11.89 12.31
CA GLU A 157 -9.37 12.91 13.13
C GLU A 157 -10.04 13.95 12.23
N ILE A 158 -11.31 14.23 12.48
CA ILE A 158 -12.08 15.28 11.81
C ILE A 158 -12.45 16.31 12.87
N THR A 159 -11.95 17.52 12.73
CA THR A 159 -12.29 18.65 13.59
C THR A 159 -13.24 19.57 12.85
N LEU A 160 -14.44 19.74 13.38
CA LEU A 160 -15.46 20.65 12.87
C LEU A 160 -15.49 21.91 13.71
N THR A 161 -15.32 23.07 13.07
CA THR A 161 -15.46 24.39 13.66
C THR A 161 -16.44 25.23 12.84
N GLU A 162 -16.72 26.46 13.27
CA GLU A 162 -17.51 27.41 12.45
C GLU A 162 -16.87 27.71 11.08
N SER A 163 -15.54 27.55 10.94
CA SER A 163 -14.83 27.80 9.69
C SER A 163 -14.80 26.61 8.74
N GLY A 164 -15.25 25.43 9.18
CA GLY A 164 -15.37 24.23 8.36
C GLY A 164 -14.78 22.97 9.00
N ALA A 165 -14.46 21.99 8.17
CA ALA A 165 -13.93 20.69 8.58
C ALA A 165 -12.43 20.57 8.23
N ALA A 166 -11.60 20.29 9.23
CA ALA A 166 -10.20 19.91 9.05
C ALA A 166 -10.04 18.41 9.27
N ARG A 167 -9.26 17.76 8.41
CA ARG A 167 -8.95 16.33 8.47
C ARG A 167 -7.47 16.13 8.77
N ARG A 168 -7.16 15.19 9.67
CA ARG A 168 -5.80 14.81 10.03
C ARG A 168 -5.71 13.29 10.11
N LEU A 169 -4.77 12.69 9.39
CA LEU A 169 -4.48 11.27 9.55
C LEU A 169 -3.98 11.00 10.97
N LEU A 170 -4.46 9.91 11.56
CA LEU A 170 -4.14 9.52 12.92
C LEU A 170 -3.34 8.20 12.89
N PRO A 171 -2.01 8.27 13.04
CA PRO A 171 -1.18 7.06 13.07
C PRO A 171 -1.61 6.12 14.18
N ARG A 172 -1.39 4.82 13.99
CA ARG A 172 -1.80 3.77 14.94
C ARG A 172 -1.45 4.05 16.41
N TRP A 173 -0.26 4.59 16.70
CA TRP A 173 0.19 4.87 18.07
C TRP A 173 -0.49 6.08 18.73
N GLU A 174 -1.23 6.89 17.98
CA GLU A 174 -2.05 8.01 18.50
C GLU A 174 -3.53 7.63 18.64
N GLN A 175 -3.91 6.42 18.25
CA GLN A 175 -5.30 5.98 18.29
C GLN A 175 -5.77 5.69 19.71
N PRO A 176 -7.08 5.83 19.99
CA PRO A 176 -7.63 5.54 21.30
C PRO A 176 -7.42 4.07 21.70
N GLU A 177 -6.99 3.84 22.95
CA GLU A 177 -6.95 2.49 23.54
C GLU A 177 -8.32 2.02 24.05
N ALA A 178 -9.29 2.95 24.20
CA ALA A 178 -10.60 2.69 24.78
C ALA A 178 -11.66 2.37 23.72
N GLU A 179 -12.72 1.66 24.13
CA GLU A 179 -13.85 1.31 23.27
C GLU A 179 -14.55 2.57 22.71
N GLY A 180 -14.81 2.55 21.40
CA GLY A 180 -15.66 3.50 20.69
C GLY A 180 -16.92 2.83 20.16
N PHE A 181 -17.78 3.60 19.54
CA PHE A 181 -18.87 3.05 18.73
C PHE A 181 -18.29 2.40 17.49
N ARG A 182 -18.94 1.35 16.96
CA ARG A 182 -18.54 0.70 15.72
C ARG A 182 -19.48 1.11 14.59
N ASP A 183 -18.90 1.42 13.44
CA ASP A 183 -19.62 1.59 12.19
C ASP A 183 -19.31 0.40 11.27
N GLU A 184 -20.32 -0.44 11.05
CA GLU A 184 -20.20 -1.65 10.22
C GLU A 184 -20.07 -1.33 8.73
N HIS A 185 -20.51 -0.16 8.29
CA HIS A 185 -20.45 0.22 6.87
C HIS A 185 -19.09 0.81 6.49
N LEU A 186 -18.46 1.54 7.40
CA LEU A 186 -17.14 2.12 7.20
C LEU A 186 -15.99 1.19 7.64
N HIS A 187 -16.33 0.09 8.32
CA HIS A 187 -15.39 -0.80 9.01
C HIS A 187 -14.42 0.01 9.86
N CYS A 188 -14.96 0.69 10.87
CA CYS A 188 -14.15 1.45 11.81
C CYS A 188 -14.84 1.60 13.17
N HIS A 189 -14.04 1.95 14.16
CA HIS A 189 -14.51 2.54 15.40
C HIS A 189 -14.53 4.06 15.28
N TYR A 190 -15.41 4.70 16.06
CA TYR A 190 -15.41 6.16 16.19
C TYR A 190 -15.81 6.62 17.59
N ARG A 191 -15.39 7.85 17.92
CA ARG A 191 -15.84 8.62 19.08
C ARG A 191 -16.04 10.07 18.69
N CYS A 192 -16.86 10.77 19.47
CA CYS A 192 -17.09 12.20 19.31
C CYS A 192 -16.81 12.91 20.63
N GLU A 193 -16.07 14.02 20.58
CA GLU A 193 -15.77 14.90 21.70
C GLU A 193 -16.23 16.33 21.35
N LEU A 194 -16.95 16.98 22.25
CA LEU A 194 -17.26 18.40 22.15
C LEU A 194 -16.20 19.20 22.92
N ARG A 195 -15.57 20.15 22.24
CA ARG A 195 -14.65 21.15 22.80
C ARG A 195 -15.32 22.52 22.78
N GLU A 196 -14.68 23.52 23.37
CA GLU A 196 -15.23 24.86 23.54
C GLU A 196 -15.70 25.50 22.21
N ASP A 197 -14.98 25.25 21.12
CA ASP A 197 -15.20 25.83 19.79
C ASP A 197 -15.21 24.80 18.65
N ALA A 198 -15.27 23.50 18.98
CA ALA A 198 -15.17 22.43 18.00
C ALA A 198 -15.90 21.15 18.39
N ALA A 199 -16.33 20.39 17.38
CA ALA A 199 -16.67 18.98 17.53
C ALA A 199 -15.57 18.13 16.87
N VAL A 200 -14.98 17.20 17.62
CA VAL A 200 -13.88 16.35 17.16
C VAL A 200 -14.36 14.92 17.04
N PHE A 201 -14.28 14.38 15.84
CA PHE A 201 -14.52 12.97 15.55
C PHE A 201 -13.18 12.28 15.40
N THR A 202 -12.96 11.22 16.17
CA THR A 202 -11.82 10.33 15.97
C THR A 202 -12.35 9.02 15.43
N LEU A 203 -11.86 8.59 14.27
CA LEU A 203 -12.15 7.31 13.64
C LEU A 203 -10.86 6.48 13.59
N TRP A 204 -10.95 5.17 13.77
CA TRP A 204 -9.79 4.27 13.73
C TRP A 204 -10.21 2.84 13.39
N ARG A 205 -9.25 1.99 12.99
CA ARG A 205 -9.52 0.58 12.67
C ARG A 205 -8.81 -0.36 13.63
N SER A 206 -9.57 -1.32 14.13
CA SER A 206 -8.99 -2.53 14.71
C SER A 206 -8.55 -3.50 13.60
N PRO A 207 -7.74 -4.53 13.91
CA PRO A 207 -7.48 -5.61 12.97
C PRO A 207 -8.74 -6.31 12.46
N GLU A 208 -9.77 -6.43 13.31
CA GLU A 208 -11.06 -7.04 12.96
C GLU A 208 -11.84 -6.18 11.96
N ASP A 209 -11.77 -4.86 12.09
CA ASP A 209 -12.35 -3.95 11.11
C ASP A 209 -11.59 -4.01 9.78
N LEU A 210 -10.26 -4.08 9.81
CA LEU A 210 -9.47 -4.24 8.59
C LEU A 210 -9.78 -5.57 7.89
N GLU A 211 -9.96 -6.66 8.63
CA GLU A 211 -10.41 -7.93 8.06
C GLU A 211 -11.80 -7.81 7.40
N GLY A 212 -12.74 -7.13 8.06
CA GLY A 212 -14.07 -6.83 7.49
C GLY A 212 -13.98 -6.01 6.20
N LEU A 213 -13.16 -4.96 6.19
CA LEU A 213 -12.91 -4.12 5.03
C LEU A 213 -12.33 -4.93 3.87
N LEU A 214 -11.35 -5.80 4.14
CA LEU A 214 -10.72 -6.66 3.12
C LEU A 214 -11.67 -7.73 2.60
N ALA A 215 -12.62 -8.22 3.41
CA ALA A 215 -13.68 -9.11 2.96
C ALA A 215 -14.68 -8.39 2.04
N GLU A 216 -15.07 -7.16 2.36
CA GLU A 216 -15.90 -6.34 1.46
C GLU A 216 -15.14 -6.01 0.17
N ALA A 217 -13.85 -5.67 0.27
CA ALA A 217 -12.99 -5.37 -0.87
C ALA A 217 -12.93 -6.54 -1.87
N GLU A 218 -12.77 -7.77 -1.36
CA GLU A 218 -12.85 -8.98 -2.18
C GLU A 218 -14.19 -9.06 -2.94
N GLY A 219 -15.31 -8.82 -2.24
CA GLY A 219 -16.65 -8.83 -2.82
C GLY A 219 -16.88 -7.74 -3.88
N LEU A 220 -16.11 -6.65 -3.81
CA LEU A 220 -16.13 -5.55 -4.79
C LEU A 220 -15.09 -5.74 -5.92
N GLY A 221 -14.34 -6.84 -5.92
CA GLY A 221 -13.40 -7.20 -6.99
C GLY A 221 -11.97 -6.68 -6.80
N VAL A 222 -11.57 -6.31 -5.58
CA VAL A 222 -10.16 -6.05 -5.26
C VAL A 222 -9.39 -7.37 -5.33
N ALA A 223 -8.27 -7.37 -6.06
CA ALA A 223 -7.51 -8.57 -6.39
C ALA A 223 -6.52 -8.98 -5.28
N ALA A 224 -5.90 -8.01 -4.62
CA ALA A 224 -4.98 -8.25 -3.52
C ALA A 224 -4.86 -7.02 -2.62
N ALA A 225 -4.21 -7.21 -1.46
CA ALA A 225 -3.86 -6.14 -0.55
C ALA A 225 -2.38 -6.22 -0.15
N VAL A 226 -1.79 -5.09 0.23
CA VAL A 226 -0.41 -4.98 0.69
C VAL A 226 -0.39 -4.12 1.95
N GLY A 227 0.26 -4.57 3.02
CA GLY A 227 0.41 -3.78 4.23
C GLY A 227 1.75 -4.01 4.91
N LEU A 228 2.10 -3.16 5.87
CA LEU A 228 3.41 -3.20 6.53
C LEU A 228 3.52 -4.40 7.48
N TYR A 229 4.62 -5.13 7.39
CA TYR A 229 4.88 -6.31 8.23
C TYR A 229 4.83 -6.00 9.72
N GLN A 230 5.57 -4.98 10.18
CA GLN A 230 5.58 -4.57 11.59
C GLN A 230 4.19 -4.27 12.16
N GLU A 231 3.27 -3.82 11.32
CA GLU A 231 1.94 -3.41 11.73
C GLU A 231 0.95 -4.60 11.71
N LEU A 232 1.00 -5.40 10.64
CA LEU A 232 -0.05 -6.38 10.34
C LEU A 232 0.34 -7.82 10.66
N PHE A 233 1.62 -8.15 10.81
CA PHE A 233 2.05 -9.52 11.11
C PHE A 233 1.38 -10.14 12.36
N PRO A 234 1.14 -9.41 13.46
CA PRO A 234 0.45 -10.00 14.62
C PRO A 234 -0.97 -10.48 14.33
N ALA A 235 -1.64 -9.93 13.32
CA ALA A 235 -3.02 -10.24 12.96
C ALA A 235 -3.14 -11.08 11.67
N PHE A 236 -2.18 -10.96 10.76
CA PHE A 236 -2.24 -11.52 9.40
C PHE A 236 -1.01 -12.38 9.01
N GLY A 237 -0.08 -12.59 9.93
CA GLY A 237 1.22 -13.25 9.71
C GLY A 237 1.18 -14.74 9.42
#